data_AF-A0A3M7F5V0-F1
#
_entry.id   AF-A0A3M7F5V0-F1
#
_cell.length_a   1.000
_cell.length_b   1.000
_cell.length_c   1.000
_cell.angle_alpha   90.00
_cell.angle_beta   90.00
_cell.angle_gamma   90.00
#
_symmetry.space_group_name_H-M   'P 1'
#
loop_
_entity.id
_entity.type
_entity.pdbx_description
1 polymer ?
#
loop_
_entity_poly.entity_id
_entity_poly.type
_entity_poly.pdbx_seq_one_letter_code
_entity_poly.pdbx_strand_id
1 'polypeptide(L)'
;MASPEFKPFRSIHEFLTAVHIYTGEAEEGKTRYVEATHYCAHVRKDLRQCLIYDSHDEHARLIGVEYMVPKHVYDKFPPEEQKLWHSHDFEVKSGMLILPKPSDYSDEKWEAAELEAMKEIIHLYGKTWHFWQIDAGHEYPLGHPMLMGSATRAEQIDLDTALAERNKMFGVDHRKKAEAREPLEPHEIHPTTYSMVLAPGPCCS
;
A
#
# COMPACT_ATOMS: atom_id res chain seq x y z
N MET A 1 4.06 6.46 37.80
CA MET A 1 5.07 7.03 36.90
C MET A 1 4.32 7.83 35.85
N ALA A 2 4.69 9.08 35.58
CA ALA A 2 4.09 9.81 34.47
C ALA A 2 4.42 9.03 33.20
N SER A 3 3.39 8.59 32.47
CA SER A 3 3.59 7.91 31.19
C SER A 3 4.41 8.84 30.29
N PRO A 4 5.54 8.40 29.71
CA PRO A 4 6.25 9.20 28.74
C PRO A 4 5.28 9.57 27.61
N GLU A 5 5.18 10.86 27.28
CA GLU A 5 4.36 11.29 26.16
C GLU A 5 4.98 10.70 24.88
N PHE A 6 4.39 9.65 24.33
CA PHE A 6 4.82 9.04 23.08
C PHE A 6 4.49 9.94 21.87
N LYS A 7 5.16 11.09 21.78
CA LYS A 7 4.84 12.18 20.84
C LYS A 7 4.72 11.73 19.37
N PRO A 8 5.62 10.87 18.82
CA PRO A 8 5.47 10.42 17.43
C PRO A 8 4.15 9.70 17.15
N PHE A 9 3.61 8.94 18.10
CA PHE A 9 2.34 8.21 17.91
C PHE A 9 1.13 9.16 17.86
N ARG A 10 1.22 10.38 18.42
CA ARG A 10 0.14 11.38 18.29
C ARG A 10 -0.03 11.92 16.87
N SER A 11 0.98 11.74 16.02
CA SER A 11 0.95 12.17 14.62
C SER A 11 0.40 11.11 13.67
N ILE A 12 0.12 9.89 14.15
CA ILE A 12 -0.55 8.85 13.39
C ILE A 12 -2.05 9.16 13.38
N HIS A 13 -2.62 9.39 12.20
CA HIS A 13 -4.01 9.84 12.06
C HIS A 13 -4.72 9.29 10.81
N GLU A 14 -4.05 8.43 10.04
CA GLU A 14 -4.62 7.80 8.85
C GLU A 14 -4.44 6.28 8.95
N PHE A 15 -5.53 5.56 8.69
CA PHE A 15 -5.60 4.10 8.72
C PHE A 15 -5.97 3.60 7.34
N LEU A 16 -5.09 2.79 6.72
CA LEU A 16 -5.29 2.21 5.40
C LEU A 16 -5.17 0.69 5.46
N THR A 17 -5.85 0.00 4.55
CA THR A 17 -5.63 -1.42 4.32
C THR A 17 -5.41 -1.68 2.84
N ALA A 18 -4.42 -2.50 2.51
CA ALA A 18 -4.12 -2.97 1.16
C ALA A 18 -3.50 -4.37 1.25
N VAL A 19 -2.93 -4.85 0.14
CA VAL A 19 -2.11 -6.06 0.10
C VAL A 19 -0.73 -5.70 -0.46
N HIS A 20 0.30 -6.26 0.14
CA HIS A 20 1.68 -6.09 -0.32
C HIS A 20 2.15 -7.34 -1.04
N ILE A 21 2.86 -7.14 -2.15
CA ILE A 21 3.46 -8.21 -2.95
C ILE A 21 4.97 -8.26 -2.76
N TYR A 22 5.53 -9.46 -2.79
CA TYR A 22 6.99 -9.64 -2.76
C TYR A 22 7.60 -9.24 -4.10
N THR A 23 8.24 -8.07 -4.15
CA THR A 23 8.76 -7.45 -5.38
C THR A 23 9.68 -8.40 -6.16
N GLY A 24 10.63 -9.05 -5.50
CA GLY A 24 11.57 -9.96 -6.16
C GLY A 24 10.92 -11.20 -6.78
N GLU A 25 9.90 -11.78 -6.14
CA GLU A 25 9.17 -12.92 -6.71
C GLU A 25 8.28 -12.49 -7.88
N ALA A 26 7.69 -11.30 -7.77
CA ALA A 26 6.80 -10.79 -8.77
C ALA A 26 7.56 -10.35 -10.04
N GLU A 27 8.85 -9.99 -9.93
CA GLU A 27 9.77 -9.85 -11.08
C GLU A 27 9.98 -11.17 -11.85
N GLU A 28 9.89 -12.31 -11.17
CA GLU A 28 9.94 -13.64 -11.79
C GLU A 28 8.57 -14.11 -12.33
N GLY A 29 7.54 -13.25 -12.28
CA GLY A 29 6.19 -13.58 -12.69
C GLY A 29 5.39 -14.40 -11.68
N LYS A 30 5.81 -14.43 -10.41
CA LYS A 30 5.08 -15.09 -9.31
C LYS A 30 4.59 -14.05 -8.31
N THR A 31 3.28 -13.97 -8.09
CA THR A 31 2.74 -13.01 -7.11
C THR A 31 2.36 -13.73 -5.83
N ARG A 32 3.22 -13.60 -4.81
CA ARG A 32 2.87 -13.88 -3.42
C ARG A 32 2.53 -12.57 -2.73
N TYR A 33 1.48 -12.58 -1.92
CA TYR A 33 0.97 -11.39 -1.24
C TYR A 33 0.62 -11.65 0.22
N VAL A 34 0.62 -10.58 1.00
CA VAL A 34 0.17 -10.56 2.39
C VAL A 34 -0.69 -9.32 2.63
N GLU A 35 -1.64 -9.41 3.56
CA GLU A 35 -2.41 -8.24 4.00
C GLU A 35 -1.49 -7.22 4.68
N ALA A 36 -1.80 -5.94 4.48
CA ALA A 36 -1.02 -4.83 5.00
C ALA A 36 -1.93 -3.76 5.62
N THR A 37 -1.85 -3.65 6.95
CA THR A 37 -2.58 -2.68 7.77
C THR A 37 -1.66 -1.50 8.07
N HIS A 38 -1.99 -0.32 7.54
CA HIS A 38 -1.14 0.86 7.60
C HIS A 38 -1.63 1.84 8.66
N TYR A 39 -0.72 2.32 9.51
CA TYR A 39 -0.97 3.44 10.41
C TYR A 39 -0.01 4.56 10.08
N CYS A 40 -0.54 5.59 9.43
CA CYS A 40 0.24 6.61 8.74
C CYS A 40 0.24 7.95 9.48
N ALA A 41 1.40 8.60 9.43
CA ALA A 41 1.61 9.98 9.86
C ALA A 41 2.05 10.85 8.68
N HIS A 42 1.43 12.01 8.52
CA HIS A 42 1.84 13.01 7.54
C HIS A 42 2.94 13.89 8.16
N VAL A 43 4.17 13.36 8.21
CA VAL A 43 5.28 14.03 8.91
C VAL A 43 5.70 15.34 8.25
N ARG A 44 5.48 15.49 6.95
CA ARG A 44 5.59 16.74 6.19
C ARG A 44 4.57 16.73 5.05
N LYS A 45 4.38 17.87 4.38
CA LYS A 45 3.44 18.01 3.25
C LYS A 45 3.72 17.02 2.11
N ASP A 46 4.98 16.62 1.94
CA ASP A 46 5.48 15.80 0.84
C ASP A 46 6.06 14.44 1.31
N LEU A 47 5.77 14.05 2.55
CA LEU A 47 6.24 12.78 3.11
C LEU A 47 5.22 12.21 4.10
N ARG A 48 4.66 11.06 3.74
CA ARG A 48 3.94 10.18 4.67
C ARG A 48 4.86 9.04 5.09
N GLN A 49 4.71 8.59 6.32
CA GLN A 49 5.36 7.39 6.82
C GLN A 49 4.33 6.53 7.56
N CYS A 50 4.39 5.23 7.34
CA CYS A 50 3.43 4.29 7.90
C CYS A 50 4.14 3.19 8.65
N LEU A 51 3.57 2.81 9.79
CA LEU A 51 3.83 1.52 10.42
C LEU A 51 2.91 0.49 9.77
N ILE A 52 3.49 -0.63 9.34
CA ILE A 52 2.72 -1.71 8.72
C ILE A 52 2.57 -2.85 9.71
N TYR A 53 1.34 -3.26 9.95
CA TYR A 53 0.96 -4.40 10.75
C TYR A 53 0.33 -5.48 9.88
N ASP A 54 0.38 -6.73 10.35
CA ASP A 54 -0.24 -7.86 9.67
C ASP A 54 -1.76 -7.92 9.84
N SER A 55 -2.32 -7.25 10.85
CA SER A 55 -3.76 -7.11 11.03
C SER A 55 -4.13 -5.83 11.81
N HIS A 56 -5.43 -5.62 12.00
CA HIS A 56 -5.98 -4.56 12.86
C HIS A 56 -6.24 -5.04 14.31
N ASP A 57 -5.72 -6.20 14.71
CA ASP A 57 -5.95 -6.75 16.05
C ASP A 57 -5.05 -6.09 17.11
N GLU A 58 -5.47 -6.15 18.38
CA GLU A 58 -4.74 -5.58 19.53
C GLU A 58 -3.30 -6.12 19.67
N HIS A 59 -3.06 -7.35 19.21
CA HIS A 59 -1.76 -8.02 19.28
C HIS A 59 -1.11 -8.23 17.91
N ALA A 60 -1.52 -7.44 16.91
CA ALA A 60 -0.93 -7.48 15.58
C ALA A 60 0.59 -7.26 15.63
N ARG A 61 1.30 -7.96 14.75
CA ARG A 61 2.75 -7.88 14.61
C ARG A 61 3.09 -6.65 13.79
N LEU A 62 4.05 -5.85 14.26
CA LEU A 62 4.67 -4.83 13.41
C LEU A 62 5.55 -5.54 12.38
N ILE A 63 5.13 -5.53 11.12
CA ILE A 63 5.80 -6.26 10.04
C ILE A 63 6.65 -5.37 9.15
N GLY A 64 6.44 -4.06 9.13
CA GLY A 64 7.12 -3.22 8.16
C GLY A 64 6.97 -1.73 8.37
N VAL A 65 7.59 -1.00 7.45
CA VAL A 65 7.40 0.44 7.27
C VAL A 65 7.20 0.77 5.81
N GLU A 66 6.41 1.79 5.55
CA GLU A 66 6.28 2.40 4.23
C GLU A 66 6.55 3.89 4.30
N TYR A 67 7.19 4.41 3.26
CA TYR A 67 7.26 5.84 2.98
C TYR A 67 6.50 6.13 1.71
N MET A 68 5.70 7.20 1.73
CA MET A 68 5.01 7.68 0.53
C MET A 68 5.40 9.12 0.21
N VAL A 69 5.67 9.37 -1.06
CA VAL A 69 6.02 10.69 -1.57
C VAL A 69 5.21 11.03 -2.82
N PRO A 70 4.90 12.31 -3.07
CA PRO A 70 4.23 12.71 -4.30
C PRO A 70 5.17 12.57 -5.50
N LYS A 71 4.58 12.39 -6.69
CA LYS A 71 5.32 12.25 -7.96
C LYS A 71 6.47 13.23 -8.14
N HIS A 72 6.28 14.52 -7.86
CA HIS A 72 7.32 15.54 -8.06
C HIS A 72 8.57 15.38 -7.16
N VAL A 73 8.45 14.63 -6.06
CA VAL A 73 9.59 14.23 -5.22
C VAL A 73 10.23 12.98 -5.81
N TYR A 74 9.42 11.98 -6.13
CA TYR A 74 9.87 10.72 -6.75
C TYR A 74 10.66 10.94 -8.06
N ASP A 75 10.20 11.85 -8.92
CA ASP A 75 10.85 12.19 -10.20
C ASP A 75 12.28 12.73 -10.03
N LYS A 76 12.66 13.15 -8.82
CA LYS A 76 14.00 13.66 -8.50
C LYS A 76 14.93 12.58 -7.95
N PHE A 77 14.43 11.39 -7.65
CA PHE A 77 15.25 10.30 -7.13
C PHE A 77 16.18 9.74 -8.21
N PRO A 78 17.38 9.25 -7.83
CA PRO A 78 18.23 8.51 -8.76
C PRO A 78 17.51 7.29 -9.34
N PRO A 79 17.82 6.87 -10.58
CA PRO A 79 17.15 5.72 -11.22
C PRO A 79 17.18 4.43 -10.40
N GLU A 80 18.27 4.15 -9.68
CA GLU A 80 18.34 2.96 -8.82
C GLU A 80 17.43 3.06 -7.59
N GLU A 81 17.23 4.27 -7.06
CA GLU A 81 16.32 4.49 -5.96
C GLU A 81 14.87 4.36 -6.44
N GLN A 82 14.54 4.88 -7.63
CA GLN A 82 13.21 4.81 -8.24
C GLN A 82 12.66 3.38 -8.35
N LYS A 83 13.52 2.39 -8.62
CA LYS A 83 13.14 0.97 -8.70
C LYS A 83 12.61 0.39 -7.38
N LEU A 84 12.89 1.05 -6.26
CA LEU A 84 12.45 0.63 -4.92
C LEU A 84 11.04 1.12 -4.58
N TRP A 85 10.37 1.83 -5.50
CA TRP A 85 9.05 2.41 -5.27
C TRP A 85 8.05 1.89 -6.30
N HIS A 86 6.80 1.80 -5.86
CA HIS A 86 5.65 1.48 -6.69
C HIS A 86 4.65 2.64 -6.71
N SER A 87 3.82 2.72 -7.74
CA SER A 87 2.72 3.68 -7.82
C SER A 87 1.49 3.13 -7.09
N HIS A 88 0.79 3.99 -6.35
CA HIS A 88 -0.50 3.65 -5.71
C HIS A 88 -1.68 3.71 -6.69
N ASP A 89 -1.45 4.08 -7.95
CA ASP A 89 -2.50 4.25 -8.97
C ASP A 89 -3.47 3.07 -9.02
N PHE A 90 -2.93 1.88 -9.26
CA PHE A 90 -3.74 0.68 -9.40
C PHE A 90 -4.47 0.34 -8.09
N GLU A 91 -3.81 0.48 -6.95
CA GLU A 91 -4.41 0.16 -5.65
C GLU A 91 -5.63 1.02 -5.35
N VAL A 92 -5.53 2.31 -5.69
CA VAL A 92 -6.64 3.25 -5.56
C VAL A 92 -7.72 2.89 -6.57
N LYS A 93 -7.39 2.79 -7.87
CA LYS A 93 -8.40 2.57 -8.92
C LYS A 93 -9.12 1.23 -8.82
N SER A 94 -8.47 0.20 -8.31
CA SER A 94 -9.04 -1.16 -8.16
C SER A 94 -9.92 -1.33 -6.92
N GLY A 95 -9.98 -0.35 -6.01
CA GLY A 95 -10.66 -0.51 -4.73
C GLY A 95 -9.90 -1.37 -3.71
N MET A 96 -8.67 -1.76 -4.05
CA MET A 96 -7.81 -2.58 -3.19
C MET A 96 -7.37 -1.83 -1.94
N LEU A 97 -6.94 -0.58 -2.10
CA LEU A 97 -6.63 0.31 -0.99
C LEU A 97 -7.92 0.98 -0.49
N ILE A 98 -8.20 0.91 0.81
CA ILE A 98 -9.29 1.67 1.44
C ILE A 98 -8.83 2.36 2.71
N LEU A 99 -9.61 3.36 3.15
CA LEU A 99 -9.61 3.79 4.54
C LEU A 99 -10.82 3.14 5.22
N PRO A 100 -10.63 2.27 6.24
CA PRO A 100 -11.74 1.72 7.00
C PRO A 100 -12.56 2.79 7.71
N LYS A 101 -13.89 2.63 7.69
CA LYS A 101 -14.84 3.62 8.21
C LYS A 101 -14.79 3.71 9.74
N PRO A 102 -14.62 4.91 10.33
CA PRO A 102 -14.81 5.13 11.76
C PRO A 102 -16.28 4.89 12.16
N SER A 103 -16.51 4.30 13.33
CA SER A 103 -17.86 3.95 13.83
C SER A 103 -18.85 5.10 13.83
N ASP A 104 -18.36 6.32 14.06
CA ASP A 104 -19.18 7.51 14.28
C ASP A 104 -19.58 8.20 12.96
N TYR A 105 -19.12 7.69 11.82
CA TYR A 105 -19.43 8.21 10.49
C TYR A 105 -20.57 7.43 9.83
N SER A 106 -21.50 8.15 9.19
CA SER A 106 -22.45 7.55 8.26
C SER A 106 -21.75 7.13 6.97
N ASP A 107 -22.29 6.12 6.28
CA ASP A 107 -21.67 5.57 5.08
C ASP A 107 -21.48 6.65 4.01
N GLU A 108 -22.52 7.43 3.70
CA GLU A 108 -22.45 8.53 2.72
C GLU A 108 -21.34 9.55 3.03
N LYS A 109 -21.22 9.96 4.30
CA LYS A 109 -20.18 10.92 4.70
C LYS A 109 -18.79 10.31 4.57
N TRP A 110 -18.66 9.02 4.87
CA TRP A 110 -17.39 8.34 4.78
C TRP A 110 -16.96 8.10 3.34
N GLU A 111 -17.87 7.67 2.46
CA GLU A 111 -17.56 7.47 1.04
C GLU A 111 -17.03 8.76 0.40
N ALA A 112 -17.63 9.92 0.71
CA ALA A 112 -17.14 11.21 0.24
C ALA A 112 -15.75 11.54 0.81
N ALA A 113 -15.53 11.35 2.11
CA ALA A 113 -14.26 11.64 2.77
C ALA A 113 -13.12 10.73 2.27
N GLU A 114 -13.39 9.44 2.12
CA GLU A 114 -12.46 8.46 1.58
C GLU A 114 -12.11 8.80 0.12
N LEU A 115 -13.09 9.18 -0.70
CA LEU A 115 -12.85 9.60 -2.08
C LEU A 115 -11.94 10.83 -2.16
N GLU A 116 -12.10 11.82 -1.28
CA GLU A 116 -11.18 12.96 -1.20
C GLU A 116 -9.76 12.53 -0.82
N ALA A 117 -9.60 11.57 0.11
CA ALA A 117 -8.29 11.01 0.43
C ALA A 117 -7.66 10.28 -0.77
N MET A 118 -8.47 9.53 -1.53
CA MET A 118 -8.01 8.82 -2.75
C MET A 118 -7.51 9.77 -3.83
N LYS A 119 -8.06 10.98 -3.96
CA LYS A 119 -7.55 12.01 -4.89
C LYS A 119 -6.12 12.41 -4.59
N GLU A 120 -5.68 12.33 -3.33
CA GLU A 120 -4.29 12.59 -2.98
C GLU A 120 -3.43 11.34 -3.15
N ILE A 121 -3.90 10.19 -2.63
CA ILE A 121 -3.13 8.93 -2.57
C ILE A 121 -2.80 8.41 -3.98
N ILE A 122 -3.70 8.58 -4.95
CA ILE A 122 -3.47 8.16 -6.35
C ILE A 122 -2.24 8.83 -6.99
N HIS A 123 -1.74 9.92 -6.40
CA HIS A 123 -0.55 10.64 -6.87
C HIS A 123 0.74 10.33 -6.10
N LEU A 124 0.70 9.33 -5.20
CA LEU A 124 1.83 8.95 -4.37
C LEU A 124 2.56 7.72 -4.91
N TYR A 125 3.87 7.70 -4.64
CA TYR A 125 4.73 6.54 -4.78
C TYR A 125 5.08 5.99 -3.39
N GLY A 126 5.02 4.67 -3.22
CA GLY A 126 5.30 3.97 -1.96
C GLY A 126 6.59 3.16 -2.01
N LYS A 127 7.41 3.22 -0.95
CA LYS A 127 8.57 2.34 -0.72
C LYS A 127 8.38 1.59 0.57
N THR A 128 8.26 0.28 0.47
CA THR A 128 7.83 -0.57 1.57
C THR A 128 8.86 -1.64 1.87
N TRP A 129 9.22 -1.77 3.14
CA TRP A 129 10.08 -2.86 3.63
C TRP A 129 9.35 -3.65 4.69
N HIS A 130 9.21 -4.95 4.47
CA HIS A 130 8.76 -5.88 5.49
C HIS A 130 9.96 -6.52 6.18
N PHE A 131 9.98 -6.47 7.51
CA PHE A 131 10.95 -7.09 8.39
C PHE A 131 10.51 -8.48 8.87
N TRP A 132 9.26 -8.86 8.61
CA TRP A 132 8.71 -10.17 8.98
C TRP A 132 7.90 -10.78 7.85
N GLN A 133 8.33 -11.94 7.35
CA GLN A 133 7.56 -12.79 6.43
C GLN A 133 6.57 -13.64 7.24
N ILE A 134 5.40 -13.08 7.54
CA ILE A 134 4.38 -13.72 8.39
C ILE A 134 3.80 -15.01 7.79
N ASP A 135 3.87 -15.15 6.48
CA ASP A 135 3.42 -16.30 5.69
C ASP A 135 4.47 -17.41 5.60
N ALA A 136 5.69 -17.19 6.10
CA ALA A 136 6.74 -18.22 6.19
C ALA A 136 6.59 -19.16 7.41
N GLY A 137 5.64 -18.89 8.31
CA GLY A 137 5.36 -19.73 9.48
C GLY A 137 6.34 -19.57 10.66
N HIS A 138 7.17 -18.53 10.66
CA HIS A 138 8.09 -18.24 11.76
C HIS A 138 7.42 -17.44 12.89
N GLU A 139 7.72 -17.81 14.15
CA GLU A 139 7.24 -17.11 15.36
C GLU A 139 7.94 -15.75 15.58
N TYR A 140 9.11 -15.55 14.99
CA TYR A 140 9.90 -14.31 15.12
C TYR A 140 10.29 -13.79 13.73
N PRO A 141 10.65 -12.49 13.60
CA PRO A 141 11.07 -11.89 12.33
C PRO A 141 12.49 -12.36 11.94
N LEU A 142 12.57 -13.58 11.39
CA LEU A 142 13.83 -14.16 10.92
C LEU A 142 14.14 -13.71 9.48
N GLY A 143 15.44 -13.59 9.18
CA GLY A 143 15.93 -13.29 7.84
C GLY A 143 16.19 -11.80 7.59
N HIS A 144 16.28 -11.45 6.31
CA HIS A 144 16.52 -10.07 5.87
C HIS A 144 15.21 -9.34 5.60
N PRO A 145 15.20 -7.99 5.67
CA PRO A 145 14.07 -7.21 5.20
C PRO A 145 13.80 -7.49 3.72
N MET A 146 12.52 -7.62 3.38
CA MET A 146 12.04 -7.84 2.01
C MET A 146 11.50 -6.53 1.46
N LEU A 147 11.92 -6.18 0.24
CA LEU A 147 11.28 -5.12 -0.51
C LEU A 147 9.89 -5.61 -0.91
N MET A 148 8.90 -4.81 -0.55
CA MET A 148 7.52 -5.05 -0.93
C MET A 148 7.06 -3.97 -1.90
N GLY A 149 6.19 -4.37 -2.80
CA GLY A 149 5.43 -3.44 -3.64
C GLY A 149 3.96 -3.67 -3.44
N SER A 150 3.19 -3.15 -4.39
CA SER A 150 1.79 -3.47 -4.53
C SER A 150 1.49 -3.96 -5.94
N ALA A 151 0.30 -4.55 -6.12
CA ALA A 151 -0.20 -4.83 -7.45
C ALA A 151 -0.33 -3.52 -8.22
N THR A 152 0.20 -3.50 -9.44
CA THR A 152 0.14 -2.39 -10.39
C THR A 152 -0.74 -2.72 -11.59
N ARG A 153 -1.25 -3.94 -11.69
CA ARG A 153 -2.15 -4.41 -12.77
C ARG A 153 -3.02 -5.58 -12.31
N ALA A 154 -4.18 -5.72 -12.92
CA ALA A 154 -5.22 -6.66 -12.48
C ALA A 154 -4.82 -8.14 -12.58
N GLU A 155 -3.88 -8.48 -13.46
CA GLU A 155 -3.49 -9.87 -13.71
C GLU A 155 -2.46 -10.39 -12.72
N GLN A 156 -1.87 -9.52 -11.89
CA GLN A 156 -0.90 -9.95 -10.88
C GLN A 156 -1.58 -10.70 -9.73
N ILE A 157 -2.82 -10.35 -9.39
CA ILE A 157 -3.49 -10.84 -8.20
C ILE A 157 -5.00 -11.00 -8.45
N ASP A 158 -5.56 -12.11 -7.97
CA ASP A 158 -7.01 -12.25 -7.89
C ASP A 158 -7.55 -11.46 -6.70
N LEU A 159 -8.06 -10.26 -6.97
CA LEU A 159 -8.57 -9.33 -5.96
C LEU A 159 -9.81 -9.85 -5.23
N ASP A 160 -10.65 -10.67 -5.86
CA ASP A 160 -11.84 -11.22 -5.19
C ASP A 160 -11.41 -12.14 -4.04
N THR A 161 -10.41 -12.99 -4.29
CA THR A 161 -9.85 -13.88 -3.27
C THR A 161 -9.00 -13.10 -2.26
N ALA A 162 -8.08 -12.26 -2.72
CA ALA A 162 -7.13 -11.55 -1.86
C ALA A 162 -7.81 -10.58 -0.89
N LEU A 163 -8.98 -10.03 -1.25
CA LEU A 163 -9.67 -9.02 -0.45
C LEU A 163 -10.91 -9.56 0.27
N ALA A 164 -11.22 -10.86 0.16
CA ALA A 164 -12.44 -11.44 0.70
C ALA A 164 -12.61 -11.20 2.20
N GLU A 165 -11.58 -11.53 3.01
CA GLU A 165 -11.63 -11.36 4.47
C GLU A 165 -11.68 -9.88 4.86
N ARG A 166 -10.84 -9.03 4.24
CA ARG A 166 -10.88 -7.57 4.42
C ARG A 166 -12.25 -6.97 4.10
N ASN A 167 -12.84 -7.35 2.97
CA ASN A 167 -14.15 -6.86 2.54
C ASN A 167 -15.25 -7.25 3.53
N LYS A 168 -15.22 -8.49 4.02
CA LYS A 168 -16.13 -8.98 5.06
C LYS A 168 -15.93 -8.25 6.38
N MET A 169 -14.68 -8.04 6.81
CA MET A 169 -14.33 -7.38 8.07
C MET A 169 -14.84 -5.94 8.11
N PHE A 170 -14.65 -5.18 7.03
CA PHE A 170 -15.04 -3.77 6.97
C PHE A 170 -16.40 -3.51 6.31
N GLY A 171 -17.10 -4.56 5.87
CA GLY A 171 -18.41 -4.45 5.24
C GLY A 171 -18.38 -3.67 3.91
N VAL A 172 -17.30 -3.81 3.14
CA VAL A 172 -17.09 -3.08 1.88
C VAL A 172 -17.09 -4.02 0.68
N ASP A 173 -17.27 -3.43 -0.51
CA ASP A 173 -17.12 -4.11 -1.80
C ASP A 173 -16.09 -3.34 -2.63
N HIS A 174 -14.93 -3.97 -2.87
CA HIS A 174 -13.85 -3.33 -3.61
C HIS A 174 -14.24 -2.94 -5.05
N ARG A 175 -15.20 -3.64 -5.68
CA ARG A 175 -15.65 -3.30 -7.04
C ARG A 175 -16.47 -2.02 -7.04
N LYS A 176 -17.34 -1.84 -6.04
CA LYS A 176 -18.05 -0.56 -5.83
C LYS A 176 -17.09 0.58 -5.53
N LYS A 177 -16.03 0.32 -4.74
CA LYS A 177 -14.95 1.29 -4.51
C LYS A 177 -14.27 1.68 -5.82
N ALA A 178 -13.95 0.69 -6.68
CA ALA A 178 -13.37 0.93 -7.99
C ALA A 178 -14.29 1.78 -8.89
N GLU A 179 -15.57 1.45 -8.97
CA GLU A 179 -16.59 2.20 -9.73
C GLU A 179 -16.66 3.66 -9.28
N ALA A 180 -16.73 3.92 -7.97
CA ALA A 180 -16.75 5.28 -7.42
C ALA A 180 -15.46 6.08 -7.73
N ARG A 181 -14.35 5.39 -8.01
CA ARG A 181 -13.04 5.98 -8.30
C ARG A 181 -12.74 6.05 -9.80
N GLU A 182 -13.67 5.64 -10.67
CA GLU A 182 -13.53 5.77 -12.13
C GLU A 182 -13.21 7.23 -12.56
N PRO A 183 -13.83 8.28 -11.99
CA PRO A 183 -13.55 9.66 -12.39
C PRO A 183 -12.20 10.22 -11.89
N LEU A 184 -11.48 9.48 -11.05
CA LEU A 184 -10.15 9.91 -10.61
C LEU A 184 -9.16 9.83 -11.77
N GLU A 185 -8.52 10.96 -12.05
CA GLU A 185 -7.48 11.11 -13.06
C GLU A 185 -6.10 10.87 -12.41
N PRO A 186 -5.43 9.76 -12.73
CA PRO A 186 -4.12 9.49 -12.15
C PRO A 186 -3.00 10.30 -12.79
N HIS A 187 -1.84 10.27 -12.15
CA HIS A 187 -0.63 10.81 -12.75
C HIS A 187 -0.07 9.87 -13.81
N GLU A 188 0.71 10.42 -14.75
CA GLU A 188 1.52 9.59 -15.64
C GLU A 188 2.56 8.80 -14.82
N ILE A 189 2.40 7.48 -14.83
CA ILE A 189 3.27 6.56 -14.11
C ILE A 189 4.66 6.59 -14.75
N HIS A 190 5.68 6.95 -13.97
CA HIS A 190 7.07 7.00 -14.41
C HIS A 190 7.56 5.61 -14.88
N PRO A 191 8.23 5.51 -16.04
CA PRO A 191 8.56 4.22 -16.67
C PRO A 191 9.54 3.34 -15.87
N THR A 192 10.33 3.94 -14.97
CA THR A 192 11.31 3.23 -14.11
C THR A 192 10.76 2.85 -12.74
N THR A 193 9.53 3.29 -12.39
CA THR A 193 8.89 2.75 -11.19
C THR A 193 8.77 1.25 -11.34
N TYR A 194 8.65 0.54 -10.23
CA TYR A 194 8.31 -0.86 -10.27
C TYR A 194 7.05 -1.08 -11.12
N SER A 195 7.30 -1.37 -12.39
CA SER A 195 6.38 -1.58 -13.48
C SER A 195 7.02 -2.73 -14.20
N MET A 196 6.44 -3.91 -14.04
CA MET A 196 6.88 -5.14 -14.69
C MET A 196 6.68 -5.01 -16.21
N VAL A 197 7.46 -4.15 -16.86
CA VAL A 197 7.75 -4.34 -18.27
C VAL A 197 8.60 -5.59 -18.30
N LEU A 198 7.94 -6.73 -18.51
CA LEU A 198 8.55 -7.84 -19.23
C LEU A 198 8.97 -7.27 -20.59
N ALA A 199 10.07 -6.54 -20.62
CA ALA A 199 10.76 -6.31 -21.86
C ALA A 199 11.21 -7.72 -22.27
N PRO A 200 10.77 -8.26 -23.42
CA PRO A 200 11.49 -9.38 -23.97
C PRO A 200 12.93 -8.89 -24.10
N GLY A 201 13.84 -9.48 -23.33
CA GLY A 201 15.26 -9.20 -23.47
C GLY A 201 15.61 -9.28 -24.96
N PRO A 202 16.51 -8.43 -25.48
CA PRO A 202 16.86 -8.50 -26.88
C PRO A 202 17.25 -9.94 -27.19
N CYS A 203 16.51 -10.58 -28.09
CA CYS A 203 16.94 -11.85 -28.68
C CYS A 203 18.37 -11.62 -29.15
N CYS A 204 19.32 -12.33 -28.53
CA CYS A 204 20.66 -12.41 -29.07
C CYS A 204 20.53 -12.86 -30.53
N SER A 205 21.01 -12.00 -31.43
CA SER A 205 21.25 -12.35 -32.84
C SER A 205 22.66 -12.87 -33.00
#